data_AF-A0A951MNH2-F1
#
_entry.id   AF-A0A951MNH2-F1
#
_cell.length_a   1.000
_cell.length_b   1.000
_cell.length_c   1.000
_cell.angle_alpha   90.00
_cell.angle_beta   90.00
_cell.angle_gamma   90.00
#
_symmetry.space_group_name_H-M   'P 1'
#
loop_
_entity.id
_entity.type
_entity.pdbx_description
1 polymer ?
#
loop_
_entity_poly.entity_id
_entity_poly.type
_entity_poly.pdbx_seq_one_letter_code
_entity_poly.pdbx_strand_id
1 'polypeptide(L)'
;MSGPHRPVDPLPPRPPDTDPGTPWVETPAGWLFFLNAVLVAPVAMVLFPLVVGWTLRALGILEGPSRLWDPVPAVAAHVGPWLGWLAAVPLALTLRNLTMVERRGPRIALMAFLVAHLGVLCWTAVQWIL
;
A
#
# COMPACT_ATOMS: atom_id res chain seq x y z
N MET A 1 -1.85 7.34 62.02
CA MET A 1 -2.81 6.41 61.38
C MET A 1 -2.43 6.31 59.90
N SER A 2 -1.70 5.27 59.54
CA SER A 2 -1.31 5.01 58.14
C SER A 2 -2.49 4.38 57.41
N GLY A 3 -2.98 5.03 56.36
CA GLY A 3 -4.07 4.51 55.53
C GLY A 3 -3.66 3.22 54.81
N PRO A 4 -4.63 2.36 54.45
CA PRO A 4 -4.34 1.11 53.75
C PRO A 4 -3.71 1.40 52.38
N HIS A 5 -2.51 0.85 52.18
CA HIS A 5 -1.80 0.85 50.91
C HIS A 5 -2.63 0.03 49.91
N ARG A 6 -3.41 0.69 49.04
CA ARG A 6 -4.06 -0.02 47.93
C ARG A 6 -2.95 -0.52 46.99
N PRO A 7 -2.94 -1.80 46.62
CA PRO A 7 -2.08 -2.27 45.54
C PRO A 7 -2.46 -1.52 44.27
N VAL A 8 -1.47 -0.87 43.66
CA VAL A 8 -1.63 -0.27 42.34
C VAL A 8 -1.64 -1.44 41.37
N ASP A 9 -2.78 -1.71 40.75
CA ASP A 9 -2.84 -2.70 39.68
C ASP A 9 -1.82 -2.33 38.60
N PRO A 10 -1.06 -3.31 38.06
CA PRO A 10 -0.15 -3.03 36.96
C PRO A 10 -0.95 -2.42 35.82
N LEU A 11 -0.50 -1.27 35.32
CA LEU A 11 -1.07 -0.70 34.10
C LEU A 11 -1.04 -1.78 33.01
N PRO A 12 -2.10 -1.90 32.19
CA PRO A 12 -2.08 -2.84 31.07
C PRO A 12 -0.83 -2.58 30.21
N PRO A 13 -0.22 -3.63 29.66
CA PRO A 13 0.96 -3.48 28.80
C PRO A 13 0.61 -2.49 27.69
N ARG A 14 1.44 -1.46 27.56
CA ARG A 14 1.33 -0.49 26.48
C ARG A 14 1.34 -1.24 25.14
N PRO A 15 0.51 -0.84 24.16
CA PRO A 15 0.59 -1.43 22.84
C PRO A 15 2.02 -1.28 22.29
N PRO A 16 2.52 -2.29 21.56
CA PRO A 16 3.94 -2.41 21.20
C PRO A 16 4.48 -1.25 20.35
N ASP A 17 3.62 -0.39 19.81
CA ASP A 17 3.97 0.81 19.07
C ASP A 17 4.05 2.09 19.93
N THR A 18 3.90 1.98 21.26
CA THR A 18 3.90 3.12 22.21
C THR A 18 5.09 3.14 23.17
N ASP A 19 6.10 2.29 22.97
CA ASP A 19 7.39 2.47 23.64
C ASP A 19 8.12 3.66 22.98
N PRO A 20 8.32 4.80 23.68
CA PRO A 20 8.95 5.98 23.10
C PRO A 20 10.41 5.74 22.70
N GLY A 21 11.05 4.70 23.24
CA GLY A 21 12.45 4.37 22.97
C GLY A 21 12.69 3.56 21.71
N THR A 22 11.65 2.95 21.12
CA THR A 22 11.79 2.07 19.95
C THR A 22 11.43 2.81 18.67
N PRO A 23 12.34 2.90 17.67
CA PRO A 23 12.00 3.40 16.34
C PRO A 23 10.79 2.65 15.77
N TRP A 24 9.79 3.37 15.25
CA TRP A 24 8.54 2.76 14.79
C TRP A 24 8.75 1.66 13.74
N VAL A 25 9.75 1.80 12.88
CA VAL A 25 10.11 0.82 11.84
C VAL A 25 10.54 -0.54 12.41
N GLU A 26 11.01 -0.59 13.66
CA GLU A 26 11.42 -1.82 14.34
C GLU A 26 10.22 -2.57 14.96
N THR A 27 9.06 -1.92 15.06
CA THR A 27 7.83 -2.58 15.49
C THR A 27 7.28 -3.48 14.37
N PRO A 28 6.53 -4.56 14.69
CA PRO A 28 5.93 -5.40 13.65
C PRO A 28 5.04 -4.62 12.67
N ALA A 29 4.28 -3.63 13.16
CA ALA A 29 3.42 -2.79 12.34
C ALA A 29 4.23 -1.86 11.42
N GLY A 30 5.27 -1.22 11.94
CA GLY A 30 6.13 -0.32 11.16
C GLY A 30 6.98 -1.06 10.14
N TRP A 31 7.54 -2.22 10.50
CA TRP A 31 8.25 -3.08 9.54
C TRP A 31 7.34 -3.52 8.40
N LEU A 32 6.14 -4.00 8.72
CA LEU A 32 5.16 -4.41 7.72
C LEU A 32 4.71 -3.22 6.86
N PHE A 33 4.62 -2.01 7.42
CA PHE A 33 4.33 -0.79 6.66
C PHE A 33 5.43 -0.50 5.66
N PHE A 34 6.70 -0.54 6.10
CA PHE A 34 7.84 -0.36 5.22
C PHE A 34 7.83 -1.38 4.07
N LEU A 35 7.58 -2.66 4.37
CA LEU A 35 7.48 -3.70 3.36
C LEU A 35 6.37 -3.40 2.34
N ASN A 36 5.18 -2.99 2.79
CA ASN A 36 4.10 -2.59 1.89
C ASN A 36 4.47 -1.37 1.02
N ALA A 37 5.22 -0.41 1.56
CA ALA A 37 5.71 0.75 0.81
C ALA A 37 6.74 0.35 -0.27
N VAL A 38 7.57 -0.65 -0.02
CA VAL A 38 8.48 -1.20 -1.05
C VAL A 38 7.67 -1.95 -2.12
N LEU A 39 6.70 -2.75 -1.71
CA LEU A 39 5.91 -3.59 -2.62
C LEU A 39 4.93 -2.81 -3.50
N VAL A 40 4.49 -1.62 -3.08
CA VAL A 40 3.64 -0.76 -3.91
C VAL A 40 4.42 -0.07 -5.05
N ALA A 41 5.75 0.05 -4.94
CA ALA A 41 6.53 0.82 -5.92
C ALA A 41 6.43 0.28 -7.36
N PRO A 42 6.58 -1.03 -7.64
CA PRO A 42 6.36 -1.57 -8.98
C PRO A 42 4.93 -1.33 -9.49
N VAL A 43 3.94 -1.41 -8.61
CA VAL A 43 2.53 -1.14 -8.94
C VAL A 43 2.33 0.32 -9.33
N ALA A 44 2.91 1.25 -8.56
CA ALA A 44 2.88 2.66 -8.87
C ALA A 44 3.58 2.99 -10.19
N MET A 45 4.68 2.31 -10.52
CA MET A 45 5.37 2.48 -11.81
C MET A 45 4.49 2.12 -13.01
N VAL A 46 3.56 1.18 -12.86
CA VAL A 46 2.60 0.81 -13.93
C VAL A 46 1.40 1.75 -13.94
N LEU A 47 0.79 1.98 -12.77
CA LEU A 47 -0.44 2.76 -12.66
C LEU A 47 -0.23 4.24 -12.97
N PHE A 48 0.90 4.82 -12.57
CA PHE A 48 1.17 6.24 -12.80
C PHE A 48 1.12 6.63 -14.29
N PRO A 49 1.94 6.04 -15.19
CA PRO A 49 1.90 6.39 -16.61
C PRO A 49 0.56 6.02 -17.26
N LEU A 50 -0.10 4.96 -16.79
CA LEU A 50 -1.42 4.56 -17.28
C LEU A 50 -2.47 5.62 -16.96
N VAL A 51 -2.58 6.03 -15.68
CA VAL A 51 -3.56 7.03 -15.23
C VAL A 51 -3.29 8.38 -15.87
N VAL A 52 -2.02 8.81 -15.92
CA VAL A 52 -1.65 10.08 -16.58
C VAL A 52 -1.97 10.03 -18.07
N GLY A 53 -1.54 8.98 -18.78
CA GLY A 53 -1.80 8.83 -20.21
C GLY A 53 -3.31 8.79 -20.52
N TRP A 54 -4.10 8.09 -19.70
CA TRP A 54 -5.55 8.07 -19.83
C TRP A 54 -6.18 9.45 -19.58
N THR A 55 -5.74 10.15 -18.54
CA THR A 55 -6.21 11.50 -18.21
C THR A 55 -5.92 12.49 -19.33
N LEU A 56 -4.70 12.48 -19.87
CA LEU A 56 -4.31 13.37 -20.97
C LEU A 56 -5.11 13.12 -22.25
N ARG A 57 -5.44 11.84 -22.54
CA ARG A 57 -6.33 11.47 -23.65
C ARG A 57 -7.76 11.93 -23.40
N ALA A 58 -8.28 11.73 -22.19
CA ALA A 58 -9.63 12.16 -21.82
C ALA A 58 -9.81 13.68 -21.90
N LEU A 59 -8.74 14.45 -21.67
CA LEU A 59 -8.71 15.90 -21.82
C LEU A 59 -8.45 16.38 -23.25
N GLY A 60 -8.23 15.47 -24.21
CA GLY A 60 -7.91 15.80 -25.60
C GLY A 60 -6.50 16.38 -25.81
N ILE A 61 -5.62 16.30 -24.81
CA ILE A 61 -4.24 16.81 -24.88
C ILE A 61 -3.36 15.84 -25.67
N LEU A 62 -3.63 14.54 -25.57
CA LEU A 62 -2.88 13.51 -26.26
C LEU A 62 -3.73 12.84 -27.34
N GLU A 63 -3.34 13.02 -28.59
CA GLU A 63 -3.94 12.35 -29.74
C GLU A 63 -3.14 11.07 -30.06
N GLY A 64 -3.65 9.91 -29.65
CA GLY A 64 -3.08 8.60 -30.00
C GLY A 64 -1.96 8.07 -29.08
N PRO A 65 -1.08 7.20 -29.60
CA PRO A 65 0.01 6.59 -28.83
C PRO A 65 1.10 7.61 -28.42
N SER A 66 1.54 7.54 -27.16
CA SER A 66 2.61 8.36 -26.60
C SER A 66 3.86 7.53 -26.33
N ARG A 67 5.00 7.98 -26.86
CA ARG A 67 6.32 7.41 -26.53
C ARG A 67 6.74 7.60 -25.07
N LEU A 68 6.09 8.51 -24.34
CA LEU A 68 6.39 8.76 -22.92
C LEU A 68 5.50 7.92 -22.00
N TRP A 69 4.20 7.86 -22.29
CA TRP A 69 3.22 7.29 -21.36
C TRP A 69 2.89 5.82 -21.63
N ASP A 70 3.13 5.31 -22.84
CA ASP A 70 2.73 3.95 -23.21
C ASP A 70 3.81 2.86 -23.06
N PRO A 71 5.14 3.12 -23.05
CA PRO A 71 6.12 2.04 -22.97
C PRO A 71 6.01 1.19 -21.70
N VAL A 72 5.84 1.83 -20.54
CA VAL A 72 5.78 1.11 -19.26
C VAL A 72 4.51 0.26 -19.15
N PRO A 73 3.30 0.78 -19.44
CA PRO A 73 2.10 -0.07 -19.52
C PRO A 73 2.22 -1.21 -20.55
N ALA A 74 2.85 -0.97 -21.71
CA ALA A 74 3.05 -2.01 -22.73
C ALA A 74 3.95 -3.15 -22.25
N VAL A 75 5.08 -2.82 -21.58
CA VAL A 75 5.95 -3.82 -20.97
C VAL A 75 5.21 -4.56 -19.86
N ALA A 76 4.50 -3.83 -19.00
CA ALA A 76 3.72 -4.40 -17.91
C ALA A 76 2.64 -5.37 -18.40
N ALA A 77 2.02 -5.10 -19.56
CA ALA A 77 1.02 -5.99 -20.15
C ALA A 77 1.64 -7.34 -20.56
N HIS A 78 2.88 -7.32 -21.06
CA HIS A 78 3.61 -8.54 -21.43
C HIS A 78 3.94 -9.43 -20.22
N VAL A 79 4.19 -8.82 -19.06
CA VAL A 79 4.42 -9.54 -17.79
C VAL A 79 3.17 -9.57 -16.91
N GLY A 80 2.01 -9.20 -17.44
CA GLY A 80 0.76 -8.97 -16.72
C GLY A 80 0.33 -10.11 -15.79
N PRO A 81 0.40 -11.39 -16.23
CA PRO A 81 0.04 -12.52 -15.36
C PRO A 81 0.92 -12.63 -14.11
N TRP A 82 2.20 -12.31 -14.23
CA TRP A 82 3.14 -12.32 -13.12
C TRP A 82 2.89 -11.12 -12.20
N LEU A 83 2.68 -9.93 -12.76
CA LEU A 83 2.35 -8.72 -12.00
C LEU A 83 1.06 -8.86 -11.20
N GLY A 84 0.00 -9.44 -11.77
CA GLY A 84 -1.27 -9.67 -11.08
C GLY A 84 -1.12 -10.60 -9.89
N TRP A 85 -0.45 -11.75 -10.07
CA TRP A 85 -0.17 -12.66 -8.96
C TRP A 85 0.74 -12.03 -7.89
N LEU A 86 1.75 -11.26 -8.33
CA LEU A 86 2.63 -10.54 -7.42
C LEU A 86 1.90 -9.45 -6.63
N ALA A 87 0.79 -8.89 -7.11
CA ALA A 87 -0.01 -7.90 -6.40
C ALA A 87 -0.93 -8.50 -5.32
N ALA A 88 -1.27 -9.79 -5.41
CA ALA A 88 -2.12 -10.46 -4.43
C ALA A 88 -1.46 -10.56 -3.04
N VAL A 89 -0.15 -10.83 -3.01
CA VAL A 89 0.62 -10.93 -1.74
C VAL A 89 0.66 -9.57 -1.01
N PRO A 90 1.11 -8.46 -1.63
CA PRO A 90 1.05 -7.11 -1.06
C PRO A 90 -0.36 -6.69 -0.65
N LEU A 91 -1.39 -7.08 -1.39
CA LEU A 91 -2.79 -6.79 -1.01
C LEU A 91 -3.11 -7.41 0.35
N ALA A 92 -2.82 -8.70 0.53
CA ALA A 92 -3.03 -9.41 1.79
C ALA A 92 -2.19 -8.82 2.94
N LEU A 93 -0.94 -8.45 2.66
CA LEU A 93 -0.06 -7.79 3.63
C LEU A 93 -0.56 -6.39 4.02
N THR A 94 -1.13 -5.64 3.08
CA THR A 94 -1.71 -4.31 3.33
C THR A 94 -2.95 -4.44 4.21
N LEU A 95 -3.84 -5.38 3.89
CA LEU A 95 -5.03 -5.68 4.71
C LEU A 95 -4.65 -6.09 6.13
N ARG A 96 -3.65 -6.97 6.28
CA ARG A 96 -3.11 -7.35 7.58
C ARG A 96 -2.54 -6.14 8.33
N ASN A 97 -1.82 -5.26 7.65
CA ASN A 97 -1.24 -4.10 8.31
C ASN A 97 -2.29 -3.08 8.77
N LEU A 98 -3.39 -2.95 8.02
CA LEU A 98 -4.53 -2.10 8.41
C LEU A 98 -5.21 -2.55 9.71
N THR A 99 -5.07 -3.82 10.10
CA THR A 99 -5.56 -4.31 11.40
C THR A 99 -4.58 -4.04 12.55
N MET A 100 -3.32 -3.69 12.24
CA MET A 100 -2.27 -3.43 13.23
C MET A 100 -2.06 -1.93 13.49
N VAL A 101 -2.39 -1.08 12.51
CA VAL A 101 -2.10 0.37 12.55
C VAL A 101 -3.34 1.16 12.95
N GLU A 102 -3.26 1.79 14.12
CA GLU A 102 -4.29 2.73 14.60
C GLU A 102 -4.02 4.18 14.19
N ARG A 103 -2.75 4.54 13.95
CA ARG A 103 -2.32 5.90 13.61
C ARG A 103 -2.89 6.34 12.27
N ARG A 104 -3.54 7.51 12.22
CA ARG A 104 -4.22 8.04 11.02
C ARG A 104 -3.33 8.15 9.79
N GLY A 105 -2.14 8.73 9.93
CA GLY A 105 -1.22 8.98 8.80
C GLY A 105 -0.84 7.69 8.06
N PRO A 106 -0.21 6.71 8.74
CA PRO A 106 0.13 5.43 8.13
C PRO A 106 -1.10 4.66 7.63
N ARG A 107 -2.25 4.77 8.31
CA ARG A 107 -3.50 4.14 7.85
C ARG A 107 -3.99 4.71 6.52
N ILE A 108 -3.91 6.03 6.32
CA ILE A 108 -4.24 6.67 5.03
C ILE A 108 -3.29 6.19 3.93
N ALA A 109 -1.99 6.13 4.20
CA ALA A 109 -1.02 5.61 3.25
C ALA A 109 -1.29 4.14 2.89
N LEU A 110 -1.63 3.30 3.88
CA LEU A 110 -2.03 1.90 3.63
C LEU A 110 -3.32 1.79 2.80
N MET A 111 -4.30 2.68 2.99
CA MET A 111 -5.47 2.73 2.12
C MET A 111 -5.10 3.10 0.69
N ALA A 112 -4.17 4.04 0.49
CA ALA A 112 -3.66 4.36 -0.84
C ALA A 112 -2.94 3.16 -1.48
N PHE A 113 -2.13 2.44 -0.71
CA PHE A 113 -1.49 1.21 -1.18
C PHE A 113 -2.53 0.14 -1.55
N LEU A 114 -3.56 -0.03 -0.73
CA LEU A 114 -4.66 -0.97 -1.00
C LEU A 114 -5.34 -0.65 -2.34
N VAL A 115 -5.69 0.62 -2.56
CA VAL A 115 -6.28 1.09 -3.82
C VAL A 115 -5.34 0.83 -5.01
N ALA A 116 -4.04 1.07 -4.86
CA ALA A 116 -3.07 0.79 -5.91
C ALA A 116 -3.02 -0.71 -6.26
N HIS A 117 -2.95 -1.59 -5.27
CA HIS A 117 -2.96 -3.04 -5.51
C HIS A 117 -4.26 -3.52 -6.16
N LEU A 118 -5.41 -3.01 -5.72
CA LEU A 118 -6.70 -3.30 -6.37
C LEU A 118 -6.74 -2.77 -7.80
N GLY A 119 -6.22 -1.56 -8.04
CA GLY A 119 -6.16 -0.94 -9.35
C GLY A 119 -5.38 -1.79 -10.37
N VAL A 120 -4.21 -2.30 -9.98
CA VAL A 120 -3.42 -3.16 -10.87
C VAL A 120 -4.06 -4.53 -11.07
N LEU A 121 -4.68 -5.12 -10.03
CA LEU A 121 -5.42 -6.38 -10.17
C LEU A 121 -6.60 -6.24 -11.13
N CYS A 122 -7.40 -5.18 -10.99
CA CYS A 122 -8.49 -4.86 -11.90
C CYS A 122 -7.97 -4.65 -13.32
N TRP A 123 -6.88 -3.89 -13.49
CA TRP A 123 -6.28 -3.68 -14.81
C TRP A 123 -5.80 -5.00 -15.44
N THR A 124 -5.08 -5.85 -14.68
CA THR A 124 -4.65 -7.17 -15.16
C THR A 124 -5.84 -8.04 -15.56
N ALA A 125 -6.92 -8.06 -14.76
CA ALA A 125 -8.13 -8.81 -15.08
C ALA A 125 -8.79 -8.30 -16.37
N VAL A 126 -8.85 -6.98 -16.57
CA VAL A 126 -9.36 -6.38 -17.81
C VAL A 126 -8.51 -6.77 -19.01
N GLN A 127 -7.18 -6.78 -18.90
CA GLN A 127 -6.26 -7.21 -19.96
C GLN A 127 -6.39 -8.69 -20.33
N TRP A 128 -7.01 -9.52 -19.49
CA TRP A 128 -7.30 -10.92 -19.81
C TRP A 128 -8.63 -11.14 -20.51
N ILE A 129 -9.57 -10.20 -20.31
CA ILE A 129 -10.93 -10.30 -20.86
C ILE A 129 -11.00 -9.65 -22.24
N LEU A 130 -10.25 -8.56 -22.45
CA LEU A 130 -10.20 -7.77 -23.69
C LEU A 130 -9.03 -8.21 -24.58
#